data_AF-A0A060XT41-F1
#
_entry.id   AF-A0A060XT41-F1
#
_cell.length_a   1.000
_cell.length_b   1.000
_cell.length_c   1.000
_cell.angle_alpha   90.00
_cell.angle_beta   90.00
_cell.angle_gamma   90.00
#
_symmetry.space_group_name_H-M   'P 1'
#
loop_
_entity.id
_entity.type
_entity.pdbx_description
1 polymer ?
#
loop_
_entity_poly.entity_id
_entity_poly.type
_entity_poly.pdbx_seq_one_letter_code
_entity_poly.pdbx_strand_id
1 'polypeptide(L)'
;MVSGLTHKHESLHTVRIPLKQCPLLHGHIVTVVPAAVSGNLDTSLRKLNSRLFVIRGQPANIFPRLFKDWNISQLTFECDSEPFGKERDAAIKKLATEAGVEVVSRTSHTLYDLDKIMALNGGHPPLTFKRFQMLVGSMLPPDSPVEALSQASMGRCVTPVLDNHTDKYGVPLLEELGFDTDGLAPAVWPGGESEALTRVEKQLRPDLSTTWQVNFERPRNTASPLLPSPLGLSPYLRFGCLSCRLFYSKLAELYKEVVYMHTQLSILNTNPNSQ
;
A
#
# COMPACT_ATOMS: atom_id res chain seq x y z
N MET A 1 18.78 -8.37 11.94
CA MET A 1 19.48 -8.80 10.73
C MET A 1 18.46 -9.04 9.63
N VAL A 2 18.13 -8.02 8.83
CA VAL A 2 17.50 -8.22 7.51
C VAL A 2 18.24 -7.27 6.57
N SER A 3 19.51 -7.57 6.35
CA SER A 3 20.34 -6.97 5.32
C SER A 3 20.48 -7.99 4.21
N GLY A 4 20.12 -7.62 2.99
CA GLY A 4 20.49 -8.38 1.78
C GLY A 4 19.45 -9.38 1.32
N LEU A 5 18.46 -8.91 0.56
CA LEU A 5 17.77 -9.72 -0.44
C LEU A 5 17.67 -8.92 -1.74
N THR A 6 18.83 -8.63 -2.32
CA THR A 6 18.95 -8.14 -3.70
C THR A 6 20.06 -8.91 -4.40
N HIS A 7 19.84 -10.21 -4.64
CA HIS A 7 20.54 -10.95 -5.70
C HIS A 7 19.74 -12.20 -6.08
N LYS A 8 19.31 -12.25 -7.35
CA LYS A 8 18.91 -13.44 -8.13
C LYS A 8 17.96 -14.45 -7.46
N HIS A 9 16.72 -14.06 -7.15
CA HIS A 9 15.64 -15.02 -6.90
C HIS A 9 14.45 -14.76 -7.82
N GLU A 10 13.77 -15.83 -8.24
CA GLU A 10 12.52 -15.81 -8.99
C GLU A 10 11.57 -14.77 -8.39
N SER A 11 11.28 -13.73 -9.16
CA SER A 11 10.40 -12.68 -8.70
C SER A 11 8.95 -13.17 -8.81
N LEU A 12 8.31 -13.29 -7.65
CA LEU A 12 6.88 -13.60 -7.52
C LEU A 12 6.09 -12.35 -7.90
N HIS A 13 5.30 -12.43 -8.97
CA HIS A 13 4.42 -11.34 -9.40
C HIS A 13 2.99 -11.72 -9.12
N THR A 14 2.34 -10.88 -8.33
CA THR A 14 0.96 -11.08 -7.96
C THR A 14 0.08 -10.37 -8.96
N VAL A 15 -0.85 -11.06 -9.60
CA VAL A 15 -1.80 -10.50 -10.56
C VAL A 15 -3.21 -10.75 -10.05
N ARG A 16 -4.04 -9.71 -10.02
CA ARG A 16 -5.49 -9.84 -9.92
C ARG A 16 -6.09 -9.72 -11.30
N ILE A 17 -7.00 -10.62 -11.66
CA ILE A 17 -7.70 -10.60 -12.96
C ILE A 17 -9.22 -10.53 -12.69
N PRO A 18 -9.91 -9.40 -12.86
CA PRO A 18 -11.35 -9.40 -13.01
C PRO A 18 -11.69 -9.78 -14.46
N LEU A 19 -12.22 -10.98 -14.68
CA LEU A 19 -12.83 -11.44 -15.93
C LEU A 19 -14.38 -11.44 -15.85
N LYS A 20 -14.98 -10.26 -16.09
CA LYS A 20 -16.10 -10.00 -17.04
C LYS A 20 -16.63 -8.55 -16.89
N GLN A 21 -16.89 -7.91 -18.03
CA GLN A 21 -17.44 -6.56 -18.27
C GLN A 21 -17.87 -5.71 -17.05
N CYS A 22 -17.06 -4.69 -16.74
CA CYS A 22 -17.48 -3.53 -15.96
C CYS A 22 -18.03 -2.46 -16.91
N PRO A 23 -19.28 -1.97 -16.77
CA PRO A 23 -19.89 -1.05 -17.74
C PRO A 23 -19.22 0.33 -17.85
N LEU A 24 -18.30 0.67 -16.94
CA LEU A 24 -17.54 1.93 -16.96
C LEU A 24 -16.17 1.81 -17.65
N LEU A 25 -15.70 0.59 -17.93
CA LEU A 25 -14.39 0.31 -18.56
C LEU A 25 -14.56 -0.89 -19.49
N HIS A 26 -14.48 -0.68 -20.80
CA HIS A 26 -14.64 -1.74 -21.79
C HIS A 26 -13.43 -2.69 -21.78
N GLY A 27 -13.42 -3.71 -20.90
CA GLY A 27 -12.60 -4.91 -21.06
C GLY A 27 -12.00 -5.54 -19.78
N HIS A 28 -10.99 -6.40 -19.94
CA HIS A 28 -10.37 -7.24 -18.91
C HIS A 28 -9.20 -6.51 -18.24
N ILE A 29 -9.21 -6.42 -16.90
CA ILE A 29 -8.25 -5.65 -16.12
C ILE A 29 -7.22 -6.60 -15.46
N VAL A 30 -5.96 -6.21 -15.39
CA VAL A 30 -4.96 -6.89 -14.54
C VAL A 30 -4.43 -5.89 -13.51
N THR A 31 -4.29 -6.28 -12.24
CA THR A 31 -3.64 -5.46 -11.20
C THR A 31 -2.46 -6.19 -10.59
N VAL A 32 -1.28 -5.55 -10.52
CA VAL A 32 -0.06 -6.16 -9.96
C VAL A 32 0.17 -5.75 -8.51
N VAL A 33 0.54 -6.68 -7.61
CA VAL A 33 0.82 -6.40 -6.18
C VAL A 33 2.14 -7.07 -5.71
N PRO A 34 2.91 -6.48 -4.77
CA PRO A 34 4.10 -7.12 -4.19
C PRO A 34 3.82 -8.44 -3.46
N ALA A 35 4.71 -9.43 -3.62
CA ALA A 35 4.53 -10.80 -3.10
C ALA A 35 4.52 -10.93 -1.56
N ALA A 36 5.13 -9.98 -0.83
CA ALA A 36 5.31 -10.03 0.62
C ALA A 36 4.00 -9.94 1.45
N VAL A 37 2.84 -9.76 0.80
CA VAL A 37 1.53 -9.52 1.43
C VAL A 37 0.46 -10.52 0.93
N SER A 38 0.89 -11.51 0.16
CA SER A 38 0.04 -12.30 -0.73
C SER A 38 -1.06 -13.12 -0.04
N GLY A 39 -0.79 -13.71 1.13
CA GLY A 39 -1.79 -14.54 1.84
C GLY A 39 -3.01 -13.77 2.36
N ASN A 40 -2.79 -12.57 2.92
CA ASN A 40 -3.88 -11.72 3.41
C ASN A 40 -4.72 -11.17 2.24
N LEU A 41 -4.06 -10.82 1.13
CA LEU A 41 -4.73 -10.31 -0.06
C LEU A 41 -5.64 -11.37 -0.72
N ASP A 42 -5.19 -12.62 -0.87
CA ASP A 42 -6.06 -13.70 -1.39
C ASP A 42 -7.28 -13.89 -0.50
N THR A 43 -7.12 -13.82 0.82
CA THR A 43 -8.23 -13.91 1.77
C THR A 43 -9.24 -12.77 1.59
N SER A 44 -8.78 -11.53 1.42
CA SER A 44 -9.65 -10.39 1.14
C SER A 44 -10.37 -10.51 -0.21
N LEU A 45 -9.69 -11.02 -1.25
CA LEU A 45 -10.30 -11.23 -2.57
C LEU A 45 -11.35 -12.33 -2.58
N ARG A 46 -11.18 -13.40 -1.79
CA ARG A 46 -12.18 -14.47 -1.64
C ARG A 46 -13.51 -13.94 -1.14
N LYS A 47 -13.49 -12.97 -0.23
CA LYS A 47 -14.71 -12.28 0.27
C LYS A 47 -15.45 -11.52 -0.83
N LEU A 48 -14.76 -11.20 -1.92
CA LEU A 48 -15.30 -10.51 -3.10
C LEU A 48 -15.55 -11.47 -4.28
N ASN A 49 -15.66 -12.78 -4.03
CA ASN A 49 -15.80 -13.82 -5.07
C ASN A 49 -14.68 -13.79 -6.13
N SER A 50 -13.47 -13.44 -5.69
CA SER A 50 -12.26 -13.37 -6.52
C SER A 50 -11.11 -14.12 -5.85
N ARG A 51 -9.97 -14.19 -6.54
CA ARG A 51 -8.76 -14.86 -6.06
C ARG A 51 -7.52 -14.15 -6.54
N LEU A 52 -6.43 -14.35 -5.81
CA LEU A 52 -5.12 -13.83 -6.15
C LEU A 52 -4.38 -14.78 -7.09
N PHE A 53 -3.90 -14.32 -8.24
CA PHE A 53 -3.12 -15.14 -9.15
C PHE A 53 -1.63 -14.86 -8.96
N VAL A 54 -0.93 -15.76 -8.26
CA VAL A 54 0.53 -15.68 -8.10
C VAL A 54 1.20 -16.33 -9.31
N ILE A 55 1.86 -15.53 -10.14
CA ILE A 55 2.49 -15.99 -11.38
C ILE A 55 4.00 -15.96 -11.19
N ARG A 56 4.61 -17.14 -11.41
CA ARG A 56 6.04 -17.36 -11.17
C ARG A 56 6.85 -17.07 -12.44
N GLY A 57 7.88 -16.23 -12.31
CA GLY A 57 8.87 -15.96 -13.35
C GLY A 57 9.06 -14.47 -13.68
N GLN A 58 9.78 -14.21 -14.77
CA GLN A 58 10.20 -12.86 -15.18
C GLN A 58 9.05 -12.09 -15.87
N PRO A 59 8.74 -10.84 -15.46
CA PRO A 59 7.66 -10.03 -16.02
C PRO A 59 7.72 -9.89 -17.54
N ALA A 60 8.92 -9.59 -18.06
CA ALA A 60 9.14 -9.38 -19.48
C ALA A 60 8.75 -10.61 -20.33
N ASN A 61 8.82 -11.81 -19.75
CA ASN A 61 8.46 -13.06 -20.44
C ASN A 61 7.00 -13.46 -20.19
N ILE A 62 6.48 -13.14 -19.02
CA ILE A 62 5.14 -13.54 -18.58
C ILE A 62 4.08 -12.65 -19.22
N PHE A 63 4.21 -11.32 -19.14
CA PHE A 63 3.18 -10.39 -19.56
C PHE A 63 2.74 -10.57 -21.02
N PRO A 64 3.65 -10.72 -22.01
CA PRO A 64 3.24 -10.95 -23.39
C PRO A 64 2.37 -12.19 -23.57
N ARG A 65 2.67 -13.27 -22.83
CA ARG A 65 1.86 -14.50 -22.85
C ARG A 65 0.51 -14.26 -22.20
N LEU A 66 0.47 -13.62 -21.03
CA LEU A 66 -0.78 -13.32 -20.33
C LEU A 66 -1.72 -12.41 -21.13
N PHE A 67 -1.18 -11.38 -21.79
CA PHE A 67 -1.99 -10.47 -22.60
C PHE A 67 -2.74 -11.22 -23.70
N LYS A 68 -2.06 -12.18 -24.34
CA LYS A 68 -2.63 -13.03 -25.38
C LYS A 68 -3.57 -14.09 -24.80
N ASP A 69 -3.08 -14.91 -23.87
CA ASP A 69 -3.80 -16.08 -23.36
C ASP A 69 -5.07 -15.70 -22.60
N TRP A 70 -5.06 -14.54 -21.94
CA TRP A 70 -6.21 -14.04 -21.18
C TRP A 70 -6.98 -12.94 -21.89
N ASN A 71 -6.58 -12.58 -23.12
CA ASN A 71 -7.20 -11.52 -23.91
C ASN A 71 -7.35 -10.21 -23.11
N ILE A 72 -6.27 -9.78 -22.47
CA ILE A 72 -6.27 -8.59 -21.60
C ILE A 72 -6.43 -7.35 -22.46
N SER A 73 -7.23 -6.39 -22.01
CA SER A 73 -7.38 -5.09 -22.67
C SER A 73 -6.83 -3.95 -21.84
N GLN A 74 -6.69 -4.13 -20.52
CA GLN A 74 -6.17 -3.12 -19.61
C GLN A 74 -5.28 -3.73 -18.51
N LEU A 75 -4.16 -3.07 -18.25
CA LEU A 75 -3.24 -3.36 -17.14
C LEU A 75 -3.17 -2.15 -16.23
N THR A 76 -3.31 -2.40 -14.93
CA THR A 76 -3.25 -1.37 -13.88
C THR A 76 -2.19 -1.72 -12.84
N PHE A 77 -1.48 -0.73 -12.32
CA PHE A 77 -0.55 -0.92 -11.21
C PHE A 77 -0.24 0.40 -10.51
N GLU A 78 0.23 0.30 -9.27
CA GLU A 78 0.76 1.44 -8.54
C GLU A 78 2.13 1.84 -9.11
N CYS A 79 2.35 3.14 -9.33
CA CYS A 79 3.62 3.66 -9.82
C CYS A 79 4.75 3.40 -8.82
N ASP A 80 5.84 2.80 -9.30
CA ASP A 80 7.08 2.66 -8.53
C ASP A 80 8.05 3.80 -8.89
N SER A 81 8.43 4.58 -7.88
CA SER A 81 9.34 5.72 -8.07
C SER A 81 10.83 5.35 -7.95
N GLU A 82 11.15 4.13 -7.48
CA GLU A 82 12.52 3.64 -7.38
C GLU A 82 13.13 3.44 -8.79
N PRO A 83 14.44 3.67 -9.00
CA PRO A 83 15.06 3.60 -10.32
C PRO A 83 14.80 2.28 -11.08
N PHE A 84 14.93 1.15 -10.38
CA PHE A 84 14.66 -0.17 -10.95
C PHE A 84 13.17 -0.36 -11.28
N GLY A 85 12.29 0.12 -10.40
CA GLY A 85 10.85 0.11 -10.61
C GLY A 85 10.44 0.88 -11.87
N LYS A 86 10.99 2.09 -12.06
CA LYS A 86 10.76 2.91 -13.26
C LYS A 86 11.18 2.21 -14.54
N GLU A 87 12.37 1.59 -14.56
CA GLU A 87 12.87 0.86 -15.73
C GLU A 87 12.00 -0.36 -16.07
N ARG A 88 11.67 -1.16 -15.04
CA ARG A 88 10.76 -2.31 -15.17
C ARG A 88 9.40 -1.87 -15.72
N ASP A 89 8.79 -0.87 -15.11
CA ASP A 89 7.44 -0.41 -15.46
C ASP A 89 7.41 0.20 -16.87
N ALA A 90 8.50 0.86 -17.31
CA ALA A 90 8.64 1.34 -18.69
C ALA A 90 8.71 0.18 -19.70
N ALA A 91 9.46 -0.88 -19.39
CA ALA A 91 9.50 -2.09 -20.22
C ALA A 91 8.13 -2.76 -20.31
N ILE A 92 7.40 -2.88 -19.19
CA ILE A 92 6.05 -3.46 -19.18
C ILE A 92 5.05 -2.59 -19.96
N LYS A 93 5.11 -1.26 -19.82
CA LYS A 93 4.29 -0.32 -20.60
C LYS A 93 4.51 -0.49 -22.09
N LYS A 94 5.76 -0.67 -22.52
CA LYS A 94 6.10 -0.94 -23.92
C LYS A 94 5.47 -2.26 -24.40
N LEU A 95 5.67 -3.35 -23.66
CA LEU A 95 5.10 -4.66 -24.00
C LEU A 95 3.56 -4.64 -24.06
N ALA A 96 2.91 -3.92 -23.15
CA ALA A 96 1.46 -3.74 -23.15
C ALA A 96 1.00 -2.95 -24.38
N THR A 97 1.68 -1.86 -24.73
CA THR A 97 1.38 -1.05 -25.92
C THR A 97 1.51 -1.88 -27.20
N GLU A 98 2.56 -2.69 -27.32
CA GLU A 98 2.77 -3.60 -28.47
C GLU A 98 1.66 -4.67 -28.58
N ALA A 99 1.07 -5.08 -27.46
CA ALA A 99 -0.04 -6.02 -27.40
C ALA A 99 -1.43 -5.35 -27.50
N GLY A 100 -1.51 -4.02 -27.67
CA GLY A 100 -2.77 -3.28 -27.70
C GLY A 100 -3.49 -3.19 -26.34
N VAL A 101 -2.75 -3.35 -25.24
CA VAL A 101 -3.26 -3.29 -23.86
C VAL A 101 -3.09 -1.87 -23.30
N GLU A 102 -4.18 -1.27 -22.84
CA GLU A 102 -4.14 0.03 -22.16
C GLU A 102 -3.44 -0.10 -20.80
N VAL A 103 -2.53 0.82 -20.47
CA VAL A 103 -1.88 0.83 -19.15
C VAL A 103 -2.32 2.04 -18.33
N VAL A 104 -2.89 1.80 -17.16
CA VAL A 104 -3.26 2.83 -16.18
C VAL A 104 -2.41 2.67 -14.92
N SER A 105 -1.41 3.55 -14.75
CA SER A 105 -0.59 3.59 -13.54
C SER A 105 -0.97 4.79 -12.67
N ARG A 106 -1.04 4.60 -11.33
CA ARG A 106 -1.40 5.66 -10.37
C ARG A 106 -0.39 5.75 -9.22
N THR A 107 -0.08 6.97 -8.78
CA THR A 107 0.79 7.20 -7.62
C THR A 107 -0.05 7.14 -6.35
N SER A 108 0.16 6.10 -5.53
CA SER A 108 -0.46 5.97 -4.21
C SER A 108 0.51 5.52 -3.11
N HIS A 109 1.73 5.12 -3.47
CA HIS A 109 2.77 4.72 -2.50
C HIS A 109 3.33 5.90 -1.71
N THR A 110 3.24 7.10 -2.27
CA THR A 110 3.69 8.36 -1.67
C THR A 110 2.52 9.32 -1.49
N LEU A 111 2.65 10.23 -0.52
CA LEU A 111 1.67 11.30 -0.29
C LEU A 111 1.54 12.21 -1.51
N TYR A 112 2.68 12.53 -2.12
CA TYR A 112 2.79 13.42 -3.27
C TYR A 112 3.43 12.74 -4.46
N ASP A 113 3.12 13.26 -5.63
CA ASP A 113 3.87 12.98 -6.85
C ASP A 113 5.25 13.65 -6.76
N LEU A 114 6.31 12.83 -6.79
CA LEU A 114 7.69 13.29 -6.64
C LEU A 114 8.13 14.16 -7.82
N ASP A 115 7.59 13.93 -9.01
CA ASP A 115 7.93 14.71 -10.20
C ASP A 115 7.40 16.15 -10.07
N LYS A 116 6.25 16.34 -9.40
CA LYS A 116 5.72 17.68 -9.08
C LYS A 116 6.61 18.42 -8.08
N ILE A 117 7.14 17.72 -7.07
CA ILE A 117 8.07 18.31 -6.10
C ILE A 117 9.37 18.74 -6.79
N MET A 118 9.90 17.91 -7.69
CA MET A 118 11.09 18.25 -8.47
C MET A 118 10.85 19.43 -9.40
N ALA A 119 9.70 19.48 -10.08
CA ALA A 119 9.34 20.60 -10.95
C ALA A 119 9.30 21.93 -10.20
N LEU A 120 8.73 21.97 -8.98
CA LEU A 120 8.73 23.15 -8.11
C LEU A 120 10.13 23.55 -7.62
N ASN A 121 11.08 22.62 -7.65
CA ASN A 121 12.46 22.85 -7.24
C ASN A 121 13.43 22.97 -8.44
N GLY A 122 12.92 23.42 -9.60
CA GLY A 122 13.74 23.68 -10.78
C GLY A 122 14.27 22.43 -11.48
N GLY A 123 13.54 21.31 -11.38
CA GLY A 123 13.91 20.04 -12.01
C GLY A 123 14.86 19.16 -11.17
N HIS A 124 15.19 19.57 -9.95
CA HIS A 124 16.12 18.85 -9.08
C HIS A 124 15.46 18.39 -7.77
N PRO A 125 15.87 17.24 -7.20
CA PRO A 125 15.40 16.83 -5.88
C PRO A 125 15.89 17.82 -4.79
N PRO A 126 15.06 18.16 -3.80
CA PRO A 126 15.50 18.96 -2.66
C PRO A 126 16.52 18.18 -1.82
N LEU A 127 17.70 18.76 -1.60
CA LEU A 127 18.79 18.10 -0.87
C LEU A 127 18.75 18.28 0.64
N THR A 128 17.85 19.13 1.15
CA THR A 128 17.65 19.33 2.59
C THR A 128 16.19 19.13 2.97
N PHE A 129 15.96 18.56 4.15
CA PHE A 129 14.61 18.34 4.66
C PHE A 129 13.83 19.65 4.81
N LYS A 130 14.50 20.73 5.25
CA LYS A 130 13.90 22.07 5.32
C LYS A 130 13.41 22.55 3.96
N ARG A 131 14.21 22.39 2.90
CA ARG A 131 13.79 22.76 1.54
C ARG A 131 12.60 21.92 1.09
N PHE A 132 12.64 20.63 1.34
CA PHE A 132 11.51 19.72 1.08
C PHE A 132 10.23 20.20 1.78
N GLN A 133 10.29 20.51 3.09
CA GLN A 133 9.15 21.02 3.87
C GLN A 133 8.56 22.31 3.28
N MET A 134 9.40 23.27 2.87
CA MET A 134 8.93 24.51 2.23
C MET A 134 8.21 24.24 0.90
N LEU A 135 8.72 23.30 0.10
CA LEU A 135 8.11 22.95 -1.18
C LEU A 135 6.74 22.31 -0.97
N VAL A 136 6.65 21.26 -0.14
CA VAL A 136 5.37 20.58 0.12
C VAL A 136 4.37 21.49 0.84
N GLY A 137 4.84 22.42 1.69
CA GLY A 137 3.99 23.42 2.34
C GLY A 137 3.37 24.44 1.38
N SER A 138 3.90 24.57 0.17
CA SER A 138 3.32 25.40 -0.90
C SER A 138 2.39 24.63 -1.84
N MET A 139 2.31 23.31 -1.71
CA MET A 139 1.46 22.44 -2.52
C MET A 139 0.07 22.32 -1.90
N LEU A 140 -0.89 21.88 -2.71
CA LEU A 140 -2.18 21.41 -2.18
C LEU A 140 -1.96 20.24 -1.20
N PRO A 141 -2.88 20.00 -0.26
CA PRO A 141 -2.83 18.81 0.58
C PRO A 141 -2.74 17.51 -0.26
N PRO A 142 -2.17 16.43 0.30
CA PRO A 142 -2.18 15.12 -0.37
C PRO A 142 -3.61 14.71 -0.72
N ASP A 143 -3.78 13.96 -1.80
CA ASP A 143 -5.10 13.42 -2.13
C ASP A 143 -5.61 12.52 -0.99
N SER A 144 -6.91 12.54 -0.76
CA SER A 144 -7.58 11.63 0.16
C SER A 144 -7.36 10.17 -0.25
N PRO A 145 -7.34 9.22 0.71
CA PRO A 145 -7.33 7.80 0.38
C PRO A 145 -8.58 7.44 -0.45
N VAL A 146 -8.40 6.54 -1.41
CA VAL A 146 -9.51 5.99 -2.19
C VAL A 146 -10.30 5.01 -1.33
N GLU A 147 -11.60 4.90 -1.57
CA GLU A 147 -12.48 3.96 -0.87
C GLU A 147 -12.02 2.51 -1.05
N ALA A 148 -12.22 1.72 0.00
CA ALA A 148 -11.96 0.28 -0.04
C ALA A 148 -12.88 -0.40 -1.06
N LEU A 149 -12.37 -1.44 -1.72
CA LEU A 149 -13.17 -2.19 -2.67
C LEU A 149 -14.32 -2.92 -1.98
N SER A 150 -15.52 -2.71 -2.52
CA SER A 150 -16.72 -3.40 -2.09
C SER A 150 -17.26 -4.32 -3.19
N GLN A 151 -18.20 -5.21 -2.85
CA GLN A 151 -18.91 -6.01 -3.84
C GLN A 151 -19.63 -5.12 -4.88
N ALA A 152 -20.13 -3.96 -4.44
CA ALA A 152 -20.75 -2.98 -5.33
C ALA A 152 -19.72 -2.36 -6.29
N SER A 153 -18.52 -2.02 -5.80
CA SER A 153 -17.42 -1.52 -6.62
C SER A 153 -16.92 -2.55 -7.65
N MET A 154 -17.00 -3.84 -7.30
CA MET A 154 -16.69 -4.94 -8.22
C MET A 154 -17.77 -5.10 -9.31
N GLY A 155 -19.01 -4.70 -9.04
CA GLY A 155 -20.09 -4.73 -10.02
C GLY A 155 -20.27 -6.12 -10.65
N ARG A 156 -20.08 -6.21 -11.96
CA ARG A 156 -20.19 -7.45 -12.75
C ARG A 156 -18.85 -8.15 -13.01
N CYS A 157 -17.77 -7.66 -12.41
CA CYS A 157 -16.46 -8.28 -12.51
C CYS A 157 -16.45 -9.65 -11.84
N VAL A 158 -16.44 -10.70 -12.64
CA VAL A 158 -16.22 -12.08 -12.19
C VAL A 158 -14.73 -12.39 -12.26
N THR A 159 -14.22 -13.36 -11.53
CA THR A 159 -12.87 -13.90 -11.73
C THR A 159 -13.03 -15.38 -12.04
N PRO A 160 -12.51 -15.93 -13.14
CA PRO A 160 -12.72 -17.33 -13.48
C PRO A 160 -11.70 -18.14 -12.72
N VAL A 161 -12.15 -18.69 -11.61
CA VAL A 161 -11.37 -19.53 -10.72
C VAL A 161 -11.70 -20.97 -11.09
N LEU A 162 -10.70 -21.71 -11.55
CA LEU A 162 -10.81 -23.14 -11.81
C LEU A 162 -10.40 -23.94 -10.55
N ASP A 163 -10.78 -25.21 -10.48
CA ASP A 163 -10.49 -26.08 -9.33
C ASP A 163 -8.98 -26.22 -9.07
N ASN A 164 -8.15 -26.20 -10.12
CA ASN A 164 -6.69 -26.26 -10.03
C ASN A 164 -6.02 -24.89 -9.75
N HIS A 165 -6.78 -23.87 -9.34
CA HIS A 165 -6.23 -22.54 -9.08
C HIS A 165 -5.14 -22.59 -8.00
N THR A 166 -5.36 -23.32 -6.90
CA THR A 166 -4.40 -23.34 -5.78
C THR A 166 -3.05 -23.88 -6.23
N ASP A 167 -3.04 -24.96 -7.02
CA ASP A 167 -1.80 -25.56 -7.51
C ASP A 167 -1.06 -24.62 -8.48
N LYS A 168 -1.80 -23.95 -9.37
CA LYS A 168 -1.20 -23.13 -10.44
C LYS A 168 -0.81 -21.73 -9.99
N TYR A 169 -1.65 -21.10 -9.17
CA TYR A 169 -1.55 -19.68 -8.84
C TYR A 169 -1.67 -19.38 -7.34
N GLY A 170 -1.68 -20.41 -6.49
CA GLY A 170 -1.71 -20.25 -5.04
C GLY A 170 -0.49 -19.50 -4.52
N VAL A 171 -0.68 -18.90 -3.34
CA VAL A 171 0.41 -18.29 -2.60
C VAL A 171 1.33 -19.41 -2.10
N PRO A 172 2.63 -19.40 -2.45
CA PRO A 172 3.53 -20.47 -2.04
C PRO A 172 3.77 -20.44 -0.53
N LEU A 173 3.91 -21.62 0.06
CA LEU A 173 4.37 -21.77 1.43
C LEU A 173 5.89 -21.54 1.53
N LEU A 174 6.41 -21.32 2.73
CA LEU A 174 7.85 -21.13 2.93
C LEU A 174 8.64 -22.39 2.55
N GLU A 175 8.10 -23.55 2.87
CA GLU A 175 8.64 -24.87 2.56
C GLU A 175 8.71 -25.10 1.04
N GLU A 176 7.69 -24.66 0.30
CA GLU A 176 7.67 -24.71 -1.17
C GLU A 176 8.75 -23.82 -1.81
N LEU A 177 9.17 -22.77 -1.11
CA LEU A 177 10.27 -21.90 -1.52
C LEU A 177 11.65 -22.43 -1.06
N GLY A 178 11.68 -23.59 -0.39
CA GLY A 178 12.91 -24.23 0.08
C GLY A 178 13.43 -23.71 1.42
N PHE A 179 12.60 -23.03 2.20
CA PHE A 179 12.96 -22.62 3.56
C PHE A 179 12.63 -23.73 4.57
N ASP A 180 13.53 -23.93 5.52
CA ASP A 180 13.27 -24.76 6.71
C ASP A 180 12.40 -23.98 7.69
N THR A 181 11.25 -24.56 8.06
CA THR A 181 10.28 -23.95 8.98
C THR A 181 10.26 -24.61 10.35
N ASP A 182 11.04 -25.67 10.56
CA ASP A 182 11.08 -26.36 11.84
C ASP A 182 11.62 -25.45 12.94
N GLY A 183 10.84 -25.32 14.02
CA GLY A 183 11.21 -24.50 15.18
C GLY A 183 11.16 -22.98 14.96
N LEU A 184 10.58 -22.50 13.85
CA LEU A 184 10.39 -21.06 13.64
C LEU A 184 9.42 -20.48 14.68
N ALA A 185 9.90 -19.45 15.40
CA ALA A 185 9.04 -18.67 16.27
C ALA A 185 7.98 -17.90 15.45
N PRO A 186 6.81 -17.60 16.02
CA PRO A 186 5.81 -16.76 15.37
C PRO A 186 6.39 -15.41 14.94
N ALA A 187 5.93 -14.92 13.78
CA ALA A 187 6.38 -13.64 13.27
C ALA A 187 6.00 -12.49 14.22
N VAL A 188 7.02 -11.78 14.71
CA VAL A 188 6.88 -10.56 15.52
C VAL A 188 6.09 -9.46 14.79
N TRP A 189 6.25 -9.40 13.47
CA TRP A 189 5.56 -8.48 12.57
C TRP A 189 4.75 -9.31 11.56
N PRO A 190 3.53 -9.72 11.91
CA PRO A 190 2.66 -10.40 10.96
C PRO A 190 2.44 -9.50 9.74
N GLY A 191 2.53 -10.06 8.54
CA GLY A 191 2.26 -9.32 7.30
C GLY A 191 0.76 -9.15 7.05
N GLY A 192 0.40 -8.30 6.09
CA GLY A 192 -1.00 -8.12 5.66
C GLY A 192 -1.58 -6.75 5.93
N GLU A 193 -2.57 -6.37 5.12
CA GLU A 193 -3.38 -5.16 5.28
C GLU A 193 -4.19 -5.22 6.58
N SER A 194 -4.77 -6.37 6.92
CA SER A 194 -5.58 -6.50 8.14
C SER A 194 -4.79 -6.20 9.43
N GLU A 195 -3.56 -6.68 9.53
CA GLU A 195 -2.68 -6.37 10.66
C GLU A 195 -2.29 -4.89 10.66
N ALA A 196 -1.99 -4.34 9.47
CA ALA A 196 -1.64 -2.94 9.32
C ALA A 196 -2.76 -2.00 9.82
N LEU A 197 -4.00 -2.25 9.40
CA LEU A 197 -5.18 -1.49 9.83
C LEU A 197 -5.41 -1.62 11.35
N THR A 198 -5.29 -2.83 11.88
CA THR A 198 -5.40 -3.10 13.33
C THR A 198 -4.36 -2.29 14.12
N ARG A 199 -3.12 -2.19 13.64
CA ARG A 199 -2.08 -1.39 14.29
C ARG A 199 -2.34 0.11 14.22
N VAL A 200 -2.78 0.61 13.07
CA VAL A 200 -3.15 2.02 12.91
C VAL A 200 -4.29 2.40 13.85
N GLU A 201 -5.35 1.60 13.91
CA GLU A 201 -6.47 1.84 14.83
C GLU A 201 -6.01 1.86 16.29
N LYS A 202 -5.12 0.94 16.68
CA LYS A 202 -4.54 0.92 18.03
C LYS A 202 -3.67 2.15 18.32
N GLN A 203 -2.92 2.64 17.34
CA GLN A 203 -2.02 3.79 17.47
C GLN A 203 -2.78 5.13 17.50
N LEU A 204 -3.89 5.22 16.77
CA LEU A 204 -4.72 6.42 16.64
C LEU A 204 -6.03 6.29 17.45
N ARG A 205 -6.00 5.54 18.56
CA ARG A 205 -7.20 5.23 19.34
C ARG A 205 -7.93 6.50 19.82
N PRO A 206 -9.28 6.48 19.91
CA PRO A 206 -10.11 7.66 20.19
C PRO A 206 -10.02 8.25 21.60
N ASP A 207 -9.10 7.79 22.46
CA ASP A 207 -8.73 8.56 23.67
C ASP A 207 -7.86 9.73 23.19
N LEU A 208 -8.55 10.80 22.77
CA LEU A 208 -8.04 11.89 21.95
C LEU A 208 -6.89 12.69 22.57
N SER A 209 -6.80 12.73 23.91
CA SER A 209 -5.77 13.50 24.62
C SER A 209 -4.60 12.62 25.03
N THR A 210 -4.86 11.44 25.60
CA THR A 210 -3.81 10.57 26.11
C THR A 210 -3.05 9.90 24.98
N THR A 211 -3.71 9.50 23.90
CA THR A 211 -3.05 8.81 22.77
C THR A 211 -2.12 9.75 22.00
N TRP A 212 -2.57 10.98 21.72
CA TRP A 212 -1.75 12.01 21.08
C TRP A 212 -0.57 12.41 21.96
N GLN A 213 -0.81 12.66 23.25
CA GLN A 213 0.24 13.01 24.20
C GLN A 213 1.27 11.88 24.37
N VAL A 214 0.84 10.63 24.48
CA VAL A 214 1.73 9.48 24.74
C VAL A 214 2.53 9.06 23.51
N ASN A 215 1.97 9.18 22.30
CA ASN A 215 2.61 8.70 21.09
C ASN A 215 3.34 9.80 20.29
N PHE A 216 2.92 11.06 20.40
CA PHE A 216 3.43 12.16 19.55
C PHE A 216 4.04 13.33 20.32
N GLU A 217 3.39 13.88 21.36
CA GLU A 217 3.94 15.07 22.08
C GLU A 217 5.00 14.71 23.12
N ARG A 218 4.76 13.62 23.86
CA ARG A 218 5.64 13.08 24.88
C ARG A 218 5.75 11.58 24.66
N PRO A 219 6.42 11.15 23.57
CA PRO A 219 6.70 9.75 23.36
C PRO A 219 7.34 9.21 24.64
N ARG A 220 6.59 8.38 25.39
CA ARG A 220 7.20 7.67 26.51
C ARG A 220 8.28 6.83 25.88
N ASN A 221 9.55 7.12 26.22
CA ASN A 221 10.64 6.20 26.00
C ASN A 221 10.22 4.92 26.71
N THR A 222 9.65 3.97 25.97
CA THR A 222 9.36 2.66 26.52
C THR A 222 10.68 2.12 27.05
N ALA A 223 10.65 1.34 28.14
CA ALA A 223 11.86 0.82 28.77
C ALA A 223 12.72 -0.07 27.83
N SER A 224 12.28 -0.28 26.59
CA SER A 224 12.96 -1.06 25.58
C SER A 224 12.70 -0.50 24.17
N PRO A 225 13.31 0.66 23.80
CA PRO A 225 13.12 1.27 22.48
C PRO A 225 13.73 0.43 21.34
N LEU A 226 14.58 -0.55 21.68
CA LEU A 226 15.17 -1.51 20.76
C LEU A 226 14.23 -2.68 20.43
N LEU A 227 13.14 -2.84 21.19
CA LEU A 227 12.18 -3.92 20.97
C LEU A 227 11.11 -3.52 19.96
N PRO A 228 10.59 -4.49 19.19
CA PRO A 228 9.54 -4.27 18.22
C PRO A 228 8.28 -3.73 18.90
N SER A 229 7.85 -2.53 18.48
CA SER A 229 6.63 -1.92 19.01
C SER A 229 5.39 -2.57 18.38
N PRO A 230 4.36 -2.93 19.16
CA PRO A 230 3.09 -3.40 18.61
C PRO A 230 2.35 -2.32 17.81
N LEU A 231 2.79 -1.05 17.88
CA LEU A 231 2.25 0.08 17.12
C LEU A 231 3.11 0.46 15.92
N GLY A 232 4.23 -0.21 15.64
CA GLY A 232 5.06 0.17 14.50
C GLY A 232 4.34 -0.03 13.16
N LEU A 233 4.54 0.90 12.24
CA LEU A 233 3.88 0.90 10.93
C LEU A 233 4.86 0.79 9.75
N SER A 234 6.17 0.92 9.98
CA SER A 234 7.16 1.04 8.90
C SER A 234 7.20 -0.15 7.93
N PRO A 235 7.08 -1.43 8.35
CA PRO A 235 7.04 -2.53 7.39
C PRO A 235 5.78 -2.46 6.51
N TYR A 236 4.65 -2.10 7.09
CA TYR A 236 3.37 -2.02 6.40
C TYR A 236 3.31 -0.87 5.40
N LEU A 237 3.91 0.28 5.71
CA LEU A 237 4.09 1.38 4.76
C LEU A 237 5.03 0.97 3.63
N ARG A 238 6.15 0.29 3.93
CA ARG A 238 7.13 -0.14 2.90
C ARG A 238 6.53 -1.12 1.90
N PHE A 239 5.69 -2.05 2.36
CA PHE A 239 5.07 -3.07 1.49
C PHE A 239 3.72 -2.64 0.91
N GLY A 240 3.22 -1.44 1.25
CA GLY A 240 1.90 -0.97 0.80
C GLY A 240 0.72 -1.68 1.46
N CYS A 241 0.94 -2.44 2.55
CA CYS A 241 -0.13 -2.99 3.38
C CYS A 241 -0.94 -1.87 4.05
N LEU A 242 -0.32 -0.72 4.28
CA LEU A 242 -0.96 0.48 4.78
C LEU A 242 -0.77 1.62 3.78
N SER A 243 -1.86 2.23 3.34
CA SER A 243 -1.79 3.46 2.56
C SER A 243 -1.23 4.61 3.39
N CYS A 244 -0.19 5.27 2.87
CA CYS A 244 0.37 6.48 3.51
C CYS A 244 -0.67 7.62 3.55
N ARG A 245 -1.55 7.72 2.54
CA ARG A 245 -2.62 8.73 2.47
C ARG A 245 -3.70 8.47 3.50
N LEU A 246 -4.07 7.20 3.73
CA LEU A 246 -4.98 6.82 4.80
C LEU A 246 -4.42 7.19 6.18
N PHE A 247 -3.14 6.86 6.42
CA PHE A 247 -2.48 7.20 7.67
C PHE A 247 -2.42 8.72 7.88
N TYR A 248 -2.03 9.47 6.84
CA TYR A 248 -2.00 10.94 6.88
C TYR A 248 -3.39 11.54 7.16
N SER A 249 -4.45 11.08 6.48
CA SER A 249 -5.81 11.60 6.69
C SER A 249 -6.26 11.42 8.13
N LYS A 250 -6.12 10.19 8.67
CA LYS A 250 -6.48 9.90 10.06
C LYS A 250 -5.67 10.72 11.06
N LEU A 251 -4.37 10.91 10.80
CA LEU A 251 -3.52 11.73 11.65
C LEU A 251 -3.92 13.21 11.59
N ALA A 252 -4.27 13.72 10.41
CA ALA A 252 -4.73 15.10 10.22
C ALA A 252 -6.09 15.36 10.88
N GLU A 253 -7.01 14.39 10.84
CA GLU A 253 -8.28 14.41 11.57
C GLU A 253 -8.03 14.48 13.08
N LEU A 254 -7.24 13.55 13.63
CA LEU A 254 -6.89 13.53 15.04
C LEU A 254 -6.23 14.85 15.48
N TYR A 255 -5.28 15.38 14.69
CA TYR A 255 -4.63 16.64 14.99
C TYR A 255 -5.61 17.81 15.08
N LYS A 256 -6.57 17.90 14.15
CA LYS A 256 -7.61 18.95 14.18
C LYS A 256 -8.46 18.86 15.45
N GLU A 257 -8.82 17.65 15.86
CA GLU A 257 -9.60 17.42 17.07
C GLU A 257 -8.82 17.84 18.34
N VAL A 258 -7.54 17.48 18.43
CA VAL A 258 -6.67 17.92 19.56
C VAL A 258 -6.54 19.44 19.61
N VAL A 259 -6.26 20.08 18.46
CA VAL A 259 -6.15 21.54 18.39
C VAL A 259 -7.46 22.21 18.78
N TYR A 260 -8.60 21.68 18.33
CA TYR A 260 -9.92 22.18 18.71
C TYR A 260 -10.14 22.07 20.22
N MET A 261 -9.83 20.92 20.83
CA MET A 261 -9.96 20.70 22.29
C MET A 261 -9.07 21.64 23.10
N HIS A 262 -7.80 21.82 22.72
CA HIS A 262 -6.90 22.78 23.37
C HIS A 262 -7.42 24.22 23.26
N THR A 263 -7.98 24.58 22.11
CA THR A 263 -8.58 25.90 21.90
C THR A 263 -9.81 26.10 22.81
N GLN A 264 -10.72 25.13 22.89
CA GLN A 264 -11.88 25.21 23.78
C GLN A 264 -11.49 25.29 25.26
N LEU A 265 -10.51 24.49 25.71
CA LEU A 265 -9.99 24.53 27.07
C LEU A 265 -9.36 25.90 27.40
N SER A 266 -8.63 26.49 26.46
CA SER A 266 -8.07 27.84 26.65
C SER A 266 -9.17 28.90 26.80
N ILE A 267 -10.23 28.83 25.99
CA ILE A 267 -11.39 29.74 26.07
C ILE A 267 -12.12 29.60 27.41
N LEU A 268 -12.39 28.37 27.86
CA LEU A 268 -13.04 28.10 29.16
C LEU A 268 -12.20 28.60 30.34
N ASN A 269 -10.88 28.46 30.29
CA ASN A 269 -9.97 28.93 31.34
C ASN A 269 -9.76 30.45 31.35
N THR A 270 -10.13 31.16 30.28
CA THR A 270 -10.01 32.63 30.19
C THR A 270 -11.27 33.39 30.59
N ASN A 271 -12.35 32.71 30.99
CA ASN A 271 -13.61 33.36 31.35
C ASN A 271 -13.69 33.61 32.88
N PRO A 272 -13.49 34.86 33.39
CA PRO A 272 -13.37 35.11 34.82
C PRO A 272 -14.71 35.13 35.58
N ASN A 273 -15.85 34.88 34.91
CA ASN A 273 -17.19 35.09 35.47
C ASN A 273 -17.97 33.78 35.64
N SER A 274 -17.42 32.82 36.39
CA SER A 274 -18.22 31.75 36.98
C SER A 274 -17.82 31.53 38.45
N GLN A 275 -18.20 32.50 39.28
CA GLN A 275 -18.56 32.31 40.68
C GLN A 275 -20.02 32.67 40.84
#